data_AF-A0A7Y0B6V8-F1
#
_entry.id   AF-A0A7Y0B6V8-F1
#
_cell.length_a   1.000
_cell.length_b   1.000
_cell.length_c   1.000
_cell.angle_alpha   90.00
_cell.angle_beta   90.00
_cell.angle_gamma   90.00
#
_symmetry.space_group_name_H-M   'P 1'
#
loop_
_entity.id
_entity.type
_entity.pdbx_description
1 polymer ?
#
loop_
_entity_poly.entity_id
_entity_poly.type
_entity_poly.pdbx_seq_one_letter_code
_entity_poly.pdbx_strand_id
1 'polypeptide(L)'
;MTGTSRHGEHGARWRLRVRAALIGIGGLIALAAGVLLLVTVPRAAAVERALQEALVCRGSAAQDCVRTAWFTVESVRIHRGKGSGGWVVVSGTDEAAGETRFSGITDFLDQVRPGDRVVGNVWRGRIIVLGNDRAAQRTDSHPVGDAQFAAGTGTALLLLGGLGVHVSRWSLRHQAASAWQRSTALRRTGWAVSLLSAWSFFLPMLLRRQSADLSVYFALWTPAALAAATFLARARPGRRTAARRRG
;
A
#
# COMPACT_ATOMS: atom_id res chain seq x y z
N MET A 1 0.35 -57.22 -18.93
CA MET A 1 -0.70 -56.81 -17.97
C MET A 1 -0.14 -55.70 -17.08
N THR A 2 -0.43 -54.44 -17.40
CA THR A 2 -0.06 -53.27 -16.58
C THR A 2 -1.29 -52.37 -16.50
N GLY A 3 -2.23 -52.74 -15.63
CA GLY A 3 -3.41 -51.96 -15.30
C GLY A 3 -3.07 -50.85 -14.31
N THR A 4 -2.29 -49.85 -14.72
CA THR A 4 -1.95 -48.70 -13.88
C THR A 4 -3.07 -47.65 -13.91
N SER A 5 -3.94 -47.75 -12.90
CA SER A 5 -4.59 -46.67 -12.14
C SER A 5 -5.17 -45.44 -12.88
N ARG A 6 -6.25 -45.64 -13.63
CA ARG A 6 -7.17 -44.55 -14.07
C ARG A 6 -7.64 -43.64 -12.92
N HIS A 7 -7.69 -44.13 -11.68
CA HIS A 7 -8.08 -43.34 -10.50
C HIS A 7 -7.07 -42.25 -10.11
N GLY A 8 -5.78 -42.37 -10.44
CA GLY A 8 -4.77 -41.37 -10.08
C GLY A 8 -4.90 -40.05 -10.86
N GLU A 9 -5.30 -40.13 -12.14
CA GLU A 9 -5.35 -38.97 -13.02
C GLU A 9 -6.50 -37.99 -12.69
N HIS A 10 -7.66 -38.52 -12.29
CA HIS A 10 -8.81 -37.69 -11.93
C HIS A 10 -8.53 -36.82 -10.69
N GLY A 11 -7.86 -37.38 -9.68
CA GLY A 11 -7.46 -36.65 -8.48
C GLY A 11 -6.46 -35.53 -8.77
N ALA A 12 -5.51 -35.75 -9.68
CA ALA A 12 -4.53 -34.73 -10.06
C ALA A 12 -5.17 -33.53 -10.79
N ARG A 13 -6.10 -33.78 -11.72
CA ARG A 13 -6.81 -32.71 -12.46
C ARG A 13 -7.73 -31.90 -11.55
N TRP A 14 -8.42 -32.56 -10.62
CA TRP A 14 -9.27 -31.90 -9.62
C TRP A 14 -8.47 -30.92 -8.75
N ARG A 15 -7.34 -31.37 -8.18
CA ARG A 15 -6.47 -30.52 -7.35
C ARG A 15 -5.97 -29.27 -8.08
N LEU A 16 -5.66 -29.38 -9.37
CA LEU A 16 -5.25 -28.23 -10.20
C LEU A 16 -6.39 -27.23 -10.40
N ARG A 17 -7.63 -27.70 -10.60
CA ARG A 17 -8.80 -26.82 -10.74
C ARG A 17 -9.11 -26.08 -9.45
N VAL A 18 -9.07 -26.78 -8.31
CA VAL A 18 -9.28 -26.16 -6.99
C VAL A 18 -8.23 -25.10 -6.71
N ARG A 19 -6.93 -25.39 -6.96
CA ARG A 19 -5.86 -24.40 -6.81
C ARG A 19 -6.06 -23.19 -7.71
N ALA A 20 -6.40 -23.39 -8.98
CA ALA A 20 -6.67 -22.30 -9.91
C ALA A 20 -7.87 -21.44 -9.45
N ALA A 21 -8.95 -22.07 -8.97
CA ALA A 21 -10.11 -21.36 -8.43
C ALA A 21 -9.75 -20.54 -7.19
N LEU A 22 -8.99 -21.09 -6.24
CA LEU A 22 -8.53 -20.38 -5.04
C LEU A 22 -7.68 -19.16 -5.38
N ILE A 23 -6.76 -19.28 -6.35
CA ILE A 23 -5.96 -18.14 -6.84
C ILE A 23 -6.86 -17.07 -7.47
N GLY A 24 -7.89 -17.48 -8.22
CA GLY A 24 -8.86 -16.58 -8.83
C GLY A 24 -9.68 -15.82 -7.79
N ILE A 25 -10.19 -16.51 -6.77
CA ILE A 25 -10.95 -15.92 -5.66
C ILE A 25 -10.08 -14.94 -4.88
N GLY A 26 -8.85 -15.34 -4.49
CA GLY A 26 -7.90 -14.44 -3.85
C GLY A 26 -7.61 -13.20 -4.69
N GLY A 27 -7.52 -13.37 -6.01
CA GLY A 27 -7.35 -12.26 -6.96
C GLY A 27 -8.54 -11.30 -6.99
N LEU A 28 -9.78 -11.81 -6.95
CA LEU A 28 -10.99 -11.00 -6.88
C LEU A 28 -11.09 -10.22 -5.56
N ILE A 29 -10.75 -10.85 -4.44
CA ILE A 29 -10.72 -10.19 -3.13
C ILE A 29 -9.69 -9.05 -3.14
N ALA A 30 -8.49 -9.30 -3.67
CA ALA A 30 -7.46 -8.26 -3.81
C ALA A 30 -7.93 -7.12 -4.72
N LEU A 31 -8.59 -7.40 -5.84
CA LEU A 31 -9.18 -6.37 -6.71
C LEU A 31 -10.21 -5.51 -5.95
N ALA A 32 -11.15 -6.14 -5.24
CA ALA A 32 -12.17 -5.45 -4.48
C ALA A 32 -11.55 -4.54 -3.40
N ALA A 33 -10.58 -5.06 -2.63
CA ALA A 33 -9.85 -4.27 -1.63
C ALA A 33 -9.06 -3.11 -2.27
N GLY A 34 -8.45 -3.34 -3.43
CA GLY A 34 -7.74 -2.31 -4.19
C GLY A 34 -8.65 -1.18 -4.66
N VAL A 35 -9.83 -1.51 -5.19
CA VAL A 35 -10.85 -0.53 -5.57
C VAL A 35 -11.32 0.27 -4.36
N LEU A 36 -11.65 -0.41 -3.25
CA LEU A 36 -12.11 0.26 -2.03
C LEU A 36 -11.07 1.27 -1.51
N LEU A 37 -9.78 0.94 -1.54
CA LEU A 37 -8.72 1.88 -1.18
C LEU A 37 -8.59 3.05 -2.15
N LEU A 38 -8.71 2.82 -3.46
CA LEU A 38 -8.61 3.90 -4.44
C LEU A 38 -9.78 4.88 -4.36
N VAL A 39 -10.97 4.42 -3.98
CA VAL A 39 -12.13 5.28 -3.75
C VAL A 39 -11.93 6.24 -2.57
N THR A 40 -11.07 5.93 -1.60
CA THR A 40 -10.77 6.84 -0.48
C THR A 40 -9.71 7.89 -0.80
N VAL A 41 -8.93 7.71 -1.87
CA VAL A 41 -7.83 8.61 -2.25
C VAL A 41 -8.27 10.06 -2.45
N PRO A 42 -9.36 10.39 -3.18
CA PRO A 42 -9.78 11.78 -3.36
C PRO A 42 -10.14 12.46 -2.04
N ARG A 43 -10.77 11.72 -1.12
CA ARG A 43 -11.11 12.20 0.22
C ARG A 43 -9.86 12.45 1.05
N ALA A 44 -8.91 11.51 1.07
CA ALA A 44 -7.64 11.68 1.77
C ALA A 44 -6.85 12.89 1.21
N ALA A 45 -6.77 13.03 -0.11
CA ALA A 45 -6.09 14.15 -0.76
C ALA A 45 -6.78 15.51 -0.48
N ALA A 46 -8.11 15.53 -0.30
CA ALA A 46 -8.82 16.73 0.11
C ALA A 46 -8.52 17.12 1.57
N VAL A 47 -8.39 16.14 2.46
CA VAL A 47 -8.00 16.37 3.87
C VAL A 47 -6.55 16.88 3.96
N GLU A 48 -5.63 16.32 3.17
CA GLU A 48 -4.25 16.80 3.09
C GLU A 48 -4.17 18.25 2.59
N ARG A 49 -4.89 18.58 1.51
CA ARG A 49 -4.97 19.96 1.00
C ARG A 49 -5.59 20.91 2.02
N ALA A 50 -6.65 20.50 2.70
CA ALA A 50 -7.27 21.31 3.75
C ALA A 50 -6.30 21.62 4.90
N LEU A 51 -5.41 20.69 5.26
CA LEU A 51 -4.35 20.97 6.25
C LEU A 51 -3.28 21.92 5.69
N GLN A 52 -2.88 21.77 4.43
CA GLN A 52 -1.87 22.63 3.80
C GLN A 52 -2.37 24.09 3.65
N GLU A 53 -3.66 24.25 3.40
CA GLU A 53 -4.33 25.54 3.29
C GLU A 53 -4.78 26.09 4.65
N ALA A 54 -4.69 25.31 5.73
CA ALA A 54 -5.16 25.71 7.04
C ALA A 54 -4.34 26.88 7.59
N LEU A 55 -5.04 27.95 7.94
CA LEU A 55 -4.45 29.13 8.58
C LEU A 55 -4.13 28.85 10.05
N VAL A 56 -3.20 29.61 10.61
CA VAL A 56 -2.97 29.64 12.06
C VAL A 56 -4.17 30.29 12.75
N CYS A 57 -4.72 29.63 13.77
CA CYS A 57 -5.90 30.15 14.48
C CYS A 57 -5.60 31.53 15.10
N ARG A 58 -6.44 32.53 14.78
CA ARG A 58 -6.51 33.83 15.48
C ARG A 58 -7.78 33.88 16.33
N GLY A 59 -7.74 33.32 17.54
CA GLY A 59 -8.88 33.31 18.47
C GLY A 59 -9.47 31.92 18.73
N SER A 60 -10.76 31.86 19.06
CA SER A 60 -11.43 30.61 19.45
C SER A 60 -11.50 29.59 18.31
N ALA A 61 -11.40 28.31 18.70
CA ALA A 61 -11.15 27.15 17.85
C ALA A 61 -12.18 26.96 16.72
N ALA A 62 -11.94 27.58 15.57
CA ALA A 62 -12.58 27.15 14.34
C ALA A 62 -12.04 25.76 13.95
N GLN A 63 -12.92 24.88 13.46
CA GLN A 63 -12.56 23.49 13.19
C GLN A 63 -11.46 23.32 12.12
N ASP A 64 -11.20 24.34 11.30
CA ASP A 64 -10.31 24.26 10.13
C ASP A 64 -9.02 25.07 10.23
N CYS A 65 -8.64 25.56 11.43
CA CYS A 65 -7.36 26.23 11.64
C CYS A 65 -6.38 25.35 12.44
N VAL A 66 -5.08 25.56 12.22
CA VAL A 66 -4.02 24.92 13.01
C VAL A 66 -3.73 25.80 14.20
N ARG A 67 -3.79 25.24 15.41
CA ARG A 67 -3.38 25.94 16.64
C ARG A 67 -2.18 25.27 17.27
N THR A 68 -1.37 26.07 17.94
CA THR A 68 -0.25 25.60 18.73
C THR A 68 -0.67 25.63 20.20
N ALA A 69 -0.51 24.50 20.89
CA ALA A 69 -0.85 24.34 22.30
C ALA A 69 0.30 23.68 23.07
N TRP A 70 0.40 24.01 24.34
CA TRP A 70 1.39 23.43 25.25
C TRP A 70 0.78 22.24 25.97
N PHE A 71 1.56 21.18 26.06
CA PHE A 71 1.19 19.98 26.79
C PHE A 71 2.31 19.53 27.72
N THR A 72 1.95 18.75 28.73
CA THR A 72 2.88 18.06 29.62
C THR A 72 2.79 16.57 29.33
N VAL A 73 3.94 15.93 29.20
CA VAL A 73 4.00 14.49 28.94
C VAL A 73 3.74 13.73 30.23
N GLU A 74 2.74 12.85 30.23
CA GLU A 74 2.43 12.01 31.40
C GLU A 74 3.11 10.65 31.31
N SER A 75 3.08 10.05 30.12
CA SER A 75 3.71 8.75 29.89
C SER A 75 4.16 8.58 28.45
N VAL A 76 5.21 7.78 28.27
CA VAL A 76 5.80 7.47 26.98
C VAL A 76 5.98 5.95 26.90
N ARG A 77 5.39 5.31 25.89
CA ARG A 77 5.52 3.88 25.62
C ARG A 77 6.12 3.68 24.24
N ILE A 78 7.35 3.17 24.17
CA ILE A 78 8.07 2.96 22.91
C ILE A 78 8.10 1.47 22.61
N HIS A 79 7.80 1.10 21.37
CA HIS A 79 7.91 -0.27 20.88
C HIS A 79 9.03 -0.34 19.85
N ARG A 80 10.10 -1.06 20.16
CA ARG A 80 11.26 -1.30 19.28
C ARG A 80 11.10 -2.64 18.56
N GLY A 81 11.58 -2.69 17.32
CA GLY A 81 11.53 -3.89 16.48
C GLY A 81 10.73 -3.71 15.20
N LYS A 82 10.11 -4.79 14.72
CA LYS A 82 9.32 -4.78 13.48
C LYS A 82 8.05 -3.93 13.68
N GLY A 83 7.93 -2.83 12.94
CA GLY A 83 6.84 -1.86 13.11
C GLY A 83 7.07 -0.94 14.30
N SER A 84 8.29 -0.42 14.44
CA SER A 84 8.63 0.50 15.52
C SER A 84 7.72 1.72 15.57
N GLY A 85 7.44 2.20 16.78
CA GLY A 85 6.53 3.32 17.03
C GLY A 85 6.37 3.56 18.52
N GLY A 86 5.44 4.42 18.89
CA GLY A 86 5.17 4.70 20.29
C GLY A 86 3.86 5.40 20.55
N TRP A 87 3.51 5.45 21.83
CA TRP A 87 2.39 6.20 22.36
C TRP A 87 2.92 7.21 23.38
N VAL A 88 2.42 8.43 23.30
CA VAL A 88 2.68 9.49 24.27
C VAL A 88 1.34 9.94 24.81
N VAL A 89 1.15 9.85 26.11
CA VAL A 89 -0.01 10.44 26.79
C VAL A 89 0.39 11.83 27.23
N VAL A 90 -0.39 12.82 26.83
CA VAL A 90 -0.15 14.21 27.17
C VAL A 90 -1.36 14.82 27.87
N SER A 91 -1.12 15.67 28.86
CA SER A 91 -2.14 16.50 29.51
C SER A 91 -1.94 17.99 29.23
N GLY A 92 -3.03 18.74 29.31
CA GLY A 92 -3.04 20.17 29.04
C GLY A 92 -4.45 20.73 29.12
N THR A 93 -4.59 22.03 28.90
CA THR A 93 -5.88 22.73 28.85
C THR A 93 -6.59 22.58 27.51
N ASP A 94 -5.90 22.03 26.52
CA ASP A 94 -6.43 21.80 25.18
C ASP A 94 -7.24 20.50 25.12
N GLU A 95 -8.40 20.53 24.46
CA GLU A 95 -9.27 19.36 24.27
C GLU A 95 -8.60 18.21 23.51
N ALA A 96 -7.52 18.47 22.79
CA ALA A 96 -6.73 17.44 22.12
C ALA A 96 -5.77 16.68 23.05
N ALA A 97 -5.74 17.00 24.35
CA ALA A 97 -5.00 16.25 25.35
C ALA A 97 -5.48 14.78 25.40
N GLY A 98 -4.54 13.86 25.64
CA GLY A 98 -4.81 12.42 25.67
C GLY A 98 -3.70 11.60 25.04
N GLU A 99 -4.05 10.38 24.63
CA GLU A 99 -3.10 9.45 24.03
C GLU A 99 -2.86 9.77 22.54
N THR A 100 -1.60 10.00 22.20
CA THR A 100 -1.14 10.28 20.85
C THR A 100 -0.24 9.16 20.35
N ARG A 101 -0.56 8.60 19.19
CA ARG A 101 0.20 7.52 18.56
C ARG A 101 1.16 8.06 17.51
N PHE A 102 2.33 7.43 17.43
CA PHE A 102 3.38 7.75 16.47
C PHE A 102 3.82 6.49 15.71
N SER A 103 3.97 6.65 14.41
CA SER A 103 4.67 5.69 13.54
C SER A 103 6.17 6.01 13.50
N GLY A 104 6.99 4.98 13.71
CA GLY A 104 8.44 5.12 13.78
C GLY A 104 8.95 5.71 15.10
N ILE A 105 10.21 5.45 15.40
CA ILE A 105 10.94 6.09 16.49
C ILE A 105 11.85 7.11 15.84
N THR A 106 11.66 8.37 16.19
CA THR A 106 12.56 9.47 15.80
C THR A 106 13.16 10.10 17.05
N ASP A 107 14.06 11.06 16.86
CA ASP A 107 14.77 11.76 17.93
C ASP A 107 13.82 12.33 19.01
N PHE A 108 12.62 12.76 18.63
CA PHE A 108 11.60 13.22 19.58
C PHE A 108 11.21 12.11 20.58
N LEU A 109 10.81 10.93 20.07
CA LEU A 109 10.39 9.82 20.92
C LEU A 109 11.53 9.25 21.76
N ASP A 110 12.76 9.23 21.25
CA ASP A 110 13.90 8.72 22.03
C ASP A 110 14.31 9.67 23.16
N GLN A 111 14.00 10.96 23.05
CA GLN A 111 14.40 11.98 24.03
C GLN A 111 13.30 12.38 25.00
N VAL A 112 12.04 12.33 24.59
CA VAL A 112 10.91 12.77 25.42
C VAL A 112 10.75 11.90 26.66
N ARG A 113 10.51 12.53 27.81
CA ARG A 113 10.30 11.87 29.10
C ARG A 113 9.02 12.36 29.78
N PRO A 114 8.42 11.55 30.66
CA PRO A 114 7.37 12.01 31.56
C PRO A 114 7.82 13.27 32.33
N GLY A 115 6.94 14.27 32.41
CA GLY A 115 7.19 15.57 33.00
C GLY A 115 7.68 16.65 32.03
N ASP A 116 8.09 16.27 30.82
CA ASP A 116 8.55 17.24 29.82
C ASP A 116 7.39 18.12 29.33
N ARG A 117 7.68 19.41 29.14
CA ARG A 117 6.78 20.31 28.40
C ARG A 117 7.07 20.20 26.91
N VAL A 118 6.00 19.98 26.16
CA VAL A 118 6.04 19.79 24.70
C VAL A 118 5.05 20.74 24.04
N VAL A 119 5.36 21.12 22.81
CA VAL A 119 4.52 21.93 21.93
C VAL A 119 3.83 21.00 20.94
N GLY A 120 2.50 21.07 20.88
CA GLY A 120 1.70 20.33 19.92
C GLY A 120 1.01 21.25 18.94
N ASN A 121 1.04 20.89 17.66
CA ASN A 121 0.13 21.47 16.67
C ASN A 121 -1.14 20.63 16.62
N VAL A 122 -2.27 21.29 16.84
CA VAL A 122 -3.60 20.68 16.88
C VAL A 122 -4.38 21.12 15.65
N TRP A 123 -5.00 20.16 14.97
CA TRP A 123 -5.92 20.39 13.87
C TRP A 123 -7.13 19.48 14.01
N ARG A 124 -8.34 20.04 13.89
CA ARG A 124 -9.61 19.31 14.08
C ARG A 124 -9.66 18.48 15.37
N GLY A 125 -9.17 19.07 16.47
CA GLY A 125 -9.15 18.42 17.80
C GLY A 125 -8.16 17.26 17.94
N ARG A 126 -7.22 17.09 17.01
CA ARG A 126 -6.17 16.07 17.09
C ARG A 126 -4.79 16.70 17.01
N ILE A 127 -3.87 16.18 17.83
CA ILE A 127 -2.45 16.54 17.76
C ILE A 127 -1.88 15.92 16.47
N ILE A 128 -1.47 16.75 15.51
CA ILE A 128 -0.88 16.33 14.23
C ILE A 128 0.65 16.32 14.25
N VAL A 129 1.25 17.21 15.05
CA VAL A 129 2.70 17.26 15.28
C VAL A 129 2.92 17.50 16.76
N LEU A 130 3.84 16.77 17.35
CA LEU A 130 4.27 16.98 18.73
C LEU A 130 5.79 17.15 18.74
N GLY A 131 6.28 18.13 19.46
CA GLY A 131 7.70 18.43 19.53
C GLY A 131 8.12 19.13 20.81
N ASN A 132 9.41 19.26 20.99
CA ASN A 132 10.05 20.11 21.97
C ASN A 132 11.08 20.99 21.25
N ASP A 133 11.89 21.73 21.99
CA ASP A 133 12.90 22.64 21.42
C ASP A 133 13.98 21.92 20.59
N ARG A 134 14.10 20.58 20.72
CA ARG A 134 15.14 19.78 20.05
C ARG A 134 14.64 19.06 18.83
N ALA A 135 13.43 18.51 18.88
CA ALA A 135 12.88 17.67 17.83
C ALA A 135 11.36 17.74 17.79
N ALA A 136 10.80 17.53 16.60
CA ALA A 136 9.36 17.40 16.38
C ALA A 136 9.07 16.17 15.53
N GLN A 137 7.97 15.48 15.83
CA GLN A 137 7.53 14.30 15.10
C GLN A 137 6.05 14.41 14.74
N ARG A 138 5.71 13.96 13.53
CA ARG A 138 4.32 13.81 13.08
C ARG A 138 3.67 12.63 13.79
N THR A 139 2.42 12.82 14.21
CA THR A 139 1.61 11.76 14.82
C THR A 139 0.93 10.93 13.72
N ASP A 140 0.33 9.80 14.09
CA ASP A 140 -0.50 9.01 13.17
C ASP A 140 -1.81 9.72 12.79
N SER A 141 -2.15 10.84 13.46
CA SER A 141 -3.28 11.68 13.07
C SER A 141 -2.92 12.71 12.00
N HIS A 142 -1.63 12.82 11.62
CA HIS A 142 -1.19 13.72 10.57
C HIS A 142 -1.63 13.19 9.20
N PRO A 143 -2.50 13.88 8.45
CA PRO A 143 -3.10 13.34 7.23
C PRO A 143 -2.11 13.17 6.07
N VAL A 144 -0.97 13.87 6.08
CA VAL A 144 0.00 13.80 4.97
C VAL A 144 0.58 12.40 4.80
N GLY A 145 0.37 11.86 3.60
CA GLY A 145 0.85 10.56 3.17
C GLY A 145 -0.23 9.50 3.14
N ASP A 146 -1.43 9.78 3.68
CA ASP A 146 -2.56 8.85 3.66
C ASP A 146 -3.08 8.63 2.25
N ALA A 147 -3.18 9.71 1.45
CA ALA A 147 -3.63 9.61 0.06
C ALA A 147 -2.64 8.78 -0.78
N GLN A 148 -1.34 9.03 -0.59
CA GLN A 148 -0.28 8.31 -1.27
C GLN A 148 -0.20 6.84 -0.86
N PHE A 149 -0.38 6.54 0.43
CA PHE A 149 -0.41 5.18 0.94
C PHE A 149 -1.60 4.39 0.39
N ALA A 150 -2.80 4.99 0.41
CA ALA A 150 -4.00 4.38 -0.15
C ALA A 150 -3.88 4.16 -1.67
N ALA A 151 -3.36 5.15 -2.41
CA ALA A 151 -3.14 5.06 -3.85
C ALA A 151 -2.15 3.94 -4.22
N GLY A 152 -1.00 3.90 -3.56
CA GLY A 152 0.03 2.90 -3.83
C GLY A 152 -0.41 1.49 -3.45
N THR A 153 -1.00 1.32 -2.26
CA THR A 153 -1.51 0.02 -1.80
C THR A 153 -2.66 -0.47 -2.67
N GLY A 154 -3.61 0.42 -3.02
CA GLY A 154 -4.72 0.10 -3.89
C GLY A 154 -4.25 -0.34 -5.28
N THR A 155 -3.30 0.38 -5.88
CA THR A 155 -2.70 0.04 -7.18
C THR A 155 -1.99 -1.32 -7.13
N ALA A 156 -1.20 -1.58 -6.09
CA ALA A 156 -0.52 -2.88 -5.92
C ALA A 156 -1.52 -4.04 -5.82
N LEU A 157 -2.61 -3.87 -5.05
CA LEU A 157 -3.67 -4.86 -4.93
C LEU A 157 -4.41 -5.10 -6.25
N LEU A 158 -4.67 -4.05 -7.04
CA LEU A 158 -5.28 -4.21 -8.36
C LEU A 158 -4.40 -5.02 -9.31
N LEU A 159 -3.09 -4.75 -9.33
CA LEU A 159 -2.13 -5.47 -10.18
C LEU A 159 -2.01 -6.94 -9.79
N LEU A 160 -1.83 -7.22 -8.50
CA LEU A 160 -1.75 -8.58 -7.97
C LEU A 160 -3.06 -9.34 -8.17
N GLY A 161 -4.19 -8.68 -7.91
CA GLY A 161 -5.52 -9.26 -8.06
C GLY A 161 -5.83 -9.59 -9.53
N GLY A 162 -5.54 -8.66 -10.44
CA GLY A 162 -5.66 -8.86 -11.88
C GLY A 162 -4.79 -10.01 -12.39
N LEU A 163 -3.55 -10.15 -11.91
CA LEU A 163 -2.69 -11.29 -12.24
C LEU A 163 -3.28 -12.60 -11.71
N GLY A 164 -3.78 -12.64 -10.47
CA GLY A 164 -4.40 -13.83 -9.90
C GLY A 164 -5.58 -14.32 -10.74
N VAL A 165 -6.48 -13.40 -11.12
CA VAL A 165 -7.61 -13.70 -12.01
C VAL A 165 -7.13 -14.17 -13.39
N HIS A 166 -6.12 -13.51 -13.96
CA HIS A 166 -5.55 -13.88 -15.25
C HIS A 166 -4.97 -15.30 -15.24
N VAL A 167 -4.13 -15.60 -14.25
CA VAL A 167 -3.48 -16.91 -14.06
C VAL A 167 -4.52 -18.00 -13.83
N SER A 168 -5.51 -17.73 -12.99
CA SER A 168 -6.64 -18.63 -12.76
C SER A 168 -7.37 -18.97 -14.07
N ARG A 169 -7.80 -17.94 -14.81
CA ARG A 169 -8.50 -18.10 -16.09
C ARG A 169 -7.65 -18.83 -17.12
N TRP A 170 -6.36 -18.50 -17.21
CA TRP A 170 -5.43 -19.12 -18.15
C TRP A 170 -5.23 -20.60 -17.84
N SER A 171 -5.01 -20.95 -16.57
CA SER A 171 -4.85 -22.33 -16.09
C SER A 171 -6.10 -23.18 -16.35
N LEU A 172 -7.29 -22.62 -16.10
CA LEU A 172 -8.55 -23.31 -16.35
C LEU A 172 -8.77 -23.60 -17.84
N ARG A 173 -8.30 -22.71 -18.74
CA ARG A 173 -8.42 -22.85 -20.21
C ARG A 173 -7.36 -23.77 -20.82
N HIS A 174 -6.14 -23.77 -20.29
CA HIS A 174 -4.99 -24.45 -20.89
C HIS A 174 -4.58 -25.71 -20.12
N GLN A 175 -5.56 -26.49 -19.63
CA GLN A 175 -5.30 -27.74 -18.89
C GLN A 175 -4.50 -28.76 -19.72
N ALA A 176 -4.61 -28.71 -21.05
CA ALA A 176 -3.90 -29.58 -21.99
C ALA A 176 -2.50 -29.07 -22.40
N ALA A 177 -2.08 -27.89 -21.95
CA ALA A 177 -0.76 -27.37 -22.30
C ALA A 177 0.36 -28.18 -21.63
N SER A 178 1.48 -28.35 -22.34
CA SER A 178 2.64 -29.06 -21.81
C SER A 178 3.17 -28.37 -20.55
N ALA A 179 3.77 -29.14 -19.64
CA ALA A 179 4.32 -28.60 -18.39
C ALA A 179 5.35 -27.48 -18.64
N TRP A 180 6.09 -27.56 -19.75
CA TRP A 180 7.08 -26.58 -20.17
C TRP A 180 6.46 -25.27 -20.68
N GLN A 181 5.37 -25.32 -21.46
CA GLN A 181 4.62 -24.13 -21.85
C GLN A 181 3.98 -23.43 -20.64
N ARG A 182 3.53 -24.21 -19.65
CA ARG A 182 2.99 -23.69 -18.38
C ARG A 182 4.03 -22.95 -17.56
N SER A 183 5.21 -23.51 -17.37
CA SER A 183 6.23 -22.88 -16.52
C SER A 183 6.81 -21.60 -17.14
N THR A 184 7.04 -21.58 -18.45
CA THR A 184 7.66 -20.43 -19.14
C THR A 184 6.74 -19.20 -19.20
N ALA A 185 5.46 -19.40 -19.52
CA ALA A 185 4.47 -18.32 -19.55
C ALA A 185 4.24 -17.72 -18.16
N LEU A 186 3.98 -18.57 -17.15
CA LEU A 186 3.71 -18.14 -15.79
C LEU A 186 4.90 -17.46 -15.12
N ARG A 187 6.12 -17.96 -15.36
CA ARG A 187 7.34 -17.35 -14.80
C ARG A 187 7.52 -15.94 -15.37
N ARG A 188 7.35 -15.75 -16.68
CA ARG A 188 7.56 -14.44 -17.32
C ARG A 188 6.52 -13.40 -16.88
N THR A 189 5.24 -13.76 -16.84
CA THR A 189 4.17 -12.85 -16.37
C THR A 189 4.25 -12.60 -14.87
N GLY A 190 4.57 -13.64 -14.10
CA GLY A 190 4.71 -13.57 -12.65
C GLY A 190 5.80 -12.60 -12.24
N TRP A 191 7.00 -12.70 -12.81
CA TRP A 191 8.12 -11.80 -12.48
C TRP A 191 7.81 -10.34 -12.79
N ALA A 192 7.24 -10.03 -13.97
CA ALA A 192 6.92 -8.66 -14.36
C ALA A 192 5.90 -8.01 -13.40
N VAL A 193 4.84 -8.75 -13.03
CA VAL A 193 3.83 -8.23 -12.09
C VAL A 193 4.36 -8.18 -10.67
N SER A 194 5.15 -9.16 -10.22
CA SER A 194 5.76 -9.13 -8.89
C SER A 194 6.67 -7.93 -8.71
N LEU A 195 7.52 -7.64 -9.71
CA LEU A 195 8.39 -6.46 -9.69
C LEU A 195 7.58 -5.16 -9.72
N LEU A 196 6.57 -5.06 -10.58
CA LEU A 196 5.72 -3.87 -10.64
C LEU A 196 4.90 -3.67 -9.36
N SER A 197 4.44 -4.75 -8.73
CA SER A 197 3.68 -4.70 -7.47
C SER A 197 4.58 -4.33 -6.30
N ALA A 198 5.79 -4.91 -6.23
CA ALA A 198 6.80 -4.52 -5.27
C ALA A 198 7.17 -3.03 -5.44
N TRP A 199 7.43 -2.58 -6.67
CA TRP A 199 7.68 -1.17 -6.97
C TRP A 199 6.51 -0.28 -6.55
N SER A 200 5.27 -0.66 -6.88
CA SER A 200 4.06 0.10 -6.51
C SER A 200 3.85 0.20 -5.00
N PHE A 201 4.30 -0.79 -4.23
CA PHE A 201 4.20 -0.83 -2.78
C PHE A 201 5.36 -0.10 -2.07
N PHE A 202 6.60 -0.27 -2.53
CA PHE A 202 7.78 0.35 -1.91
C PHE A 202 7.94 1.82 -2.28
N LEU A 203 7.57 2.22 -3.51
CA LEU A 203 7.64 3.60 -3.95
C LEU A 203 6.91 4.59 -3.03
N PRO A 204 5.62 4.40 -2.65
CA PRO A 204 4.93 5.31 -1.73
C PRO A 204 5.55 5.29 -0.33
N MET A 205 6.09 4.15 0.13
CA MET A 205 6.76 4.06 1.43
C MET A 205 8.06 4.89 1.45
N LEU A 206 8.83 4.87 0.35
CA LEU A 206 10.03 5.69 0.18
C LEU A 206 9.68 7.18 0.06
N LEU A 207 8.67 7.52 -0.74
CA LEU A 207 8.24 8.90 -0.96
C LEU A 207 7.62 9.53 0.30
N ARG A 208 6.92 8.74 1.13
CA ARG A 208 6.40 9.18 2.44
C ARG A 208 7.52 9.68 3.35
N ARG A 209 8.72 9.10 3.25
CA ARG A 209 9.89 9.54 4.02
C ARG A 209 10.45 10.88 3.53
N GLN A 210 10.31 11.18 2.24
CA GLN A 210 10.82 12.40 1.62
C GLN A 210 9.78 13.53 1.56
N SER A 211 8.55 13.31 2.04
CA SER A 211 7.43 14.25 1.90
C SER A 211 7.18 14.66 0.45
N ALA A 212 7.36 13.72 -0.49
CA ALA A 212 7.22 13.99 -1.92
C ALA A 212 5.75 13.93 -2.38
N ASP A 213 5.39 14.82 -3.31
CA ASP A 213 4.03 14.92 -3.84
C ASP A 213 3.57 13.69 -4.62
N LEU A 214 2.25 13.52 -4.73
CA LEU A 214 1.59 12.47 -5.52
C LEU A 214 2.01 12.50 -7.01
N SER A 215 2.33 13.67 -7.54
CA SER A 215 2.85 13.86 -8.90
C SER A 215 4.15 13.09 -9.12
N VAL A 216 5.06 13.10 -8.13
CA VAL A 216 6.33 12.37 -8.16
C VAL A 216 6.09 10.87 -8.20
N TYR A 217 5.08 10.38 -7.47
CA TYR A 217 4.68 8.97 -7.53
C TYR A 217 4.28 8.57 -8.96
N PHE A 218 3.37 9.32 -9.60
CA PHE A 218 2.94 9.00 -10.96
C PHE A 218 4.07 9.16 -11.98
N ALA A 219 4.93 10.16 -11.84
CA ALA A 219 6.09 10.37 -12.70
C ALA A 219 7.06 9.18 -12.66
N LEU A 220 7.29 8.59 -11.49
CA LEU A 220 8.15 7.42 -11.31
C LEU A 220 7.45 6.09 -11.65
N TRP A 221 6.13 6.02 -11.46
CA TRP A 221 5.36 4.80 -11.69
C TRP A 221 5.04 4.57 -13.17
N THR A 222 4.68 5.62 -13.91
CA THR A 222 4.24 5.52 -15.32
C THR A 222 5.27 4.87 -16.24
N PRO A 223 6.57 5.24 -16.21
CA PRO A 223 7.58 4.60 -17.05
C PRO A 223 7.73 3.11 -16.74
N ALA A 224 7.69 2.73 -15.45
CA ALA A 224 7.79 1.33 -15.03
C ALA A 224 6.57 0.52 -15.50
N ALA A 225 5.37 1.08 -15.39
CA ALA A 225 4.14 0.47 -15.88
C ALA A 225 4.17 0.28 -17.42
N LEU A 226 4.63 1.29 -18.16
CA LEU A 226 4.79 1.19 -19.62
C LEU A 226 5.84 0.16 -20.03
N ALA A 227 6.98 0.09 -19.33
CA ALA A 227 8.01 -0.92 -19.56
C ALA A 227 7.48 -2.34 -19.32
N ALA A 228 6.73 -2.55 -18.24
CA ALA A 228 6.08 -3.84 -17.96
C ALA A 228 5.04 -4.21 -19.03
N ALA A 229 4.20 -3.25 -19.44
CA ALA A 229 3.18 -3.46 -20.46
C ALA A 229 3.80 -3.80 -21.83
N THR A 230 4.83 -3.09 -22.25
CA THR A 230 5.53 -3.34 -23.52
C THR A 230 6.26 -4.69 -23.51
N PHE A 231 6.88 -5.07 -22.39
CA PHE A 231 7.49 -6.40 -22.21
C PHE A 231 6.45 -7.52 -22.35
N LEU A 232 5.28 -7.37 -21.70
CA LEU A 232 4.18 -8.32 -21.80
C LEU A 232 3.58 -8.39 -23.20
N ALA A 233 3.48 -7.26 -23.91
CA ALA A 233 2.97 -7.21 -25.28
C ALA A 233 3.90 -7.93 -26.27
N ARG A 234 5.22 -7.71 -26.19
CA ARG A 234 6.23 -8.39 -27.03
C ARG A 234 6.36 -9.88 -26.73
N ALA A 235 6.05 -10.29 -25.50
CA ALA A 235 6.12 -11.69 -25.09
C ALA A 235 4.99 -12.56 -25.64
N ARG A 236 3.94 -11.98 -26.24
CA ARG A 236 2.89 -12.77 -26.89
C ARG A 236 3.52 -13.49 -28.09
N PRO A 237 3.60 -14.83 -28.11
CA PRO A 237 4.10 -15.54 -29.27
C PRO A 237 3.21 -15.12 -30.44
N GLY A 238 3.83 -14.47 -31.43
CA GLY A 238 3.13 -14.10 -32.65
C GLY A 238 2.39 -15.34 -33.13
N ARG A 239 1.08 -15.22 -33.36
CA ARG A 239 0.32 -16.17 -34.16
C ARG A 239 1.02 -16.20 -35.52
N ARG A 240 2.12 -16.95 -35.62
CA ARG A 240 2.74 -17.29 -36.88
C ARG A 240 1.69 -18.15 -37.56
N THR A 241 0.92 -17.47 -38.38
CA THR A 241 0.05 -17.95 -39.44
C THR A 241 0.48 -19.35 -39.85
N ALA A 242 -0.27 -20.34 -39.36
CA ALA A 242 -0.22 -21.73 -39.81
C ALA A 242 -0.80 -21.86 -41.23
N ALA A 243 -0.53 -20.88 -42.10
CA ALA A 243 -1.04 -20.77 -43.46
C ALA A 243 0.00 -21.21 -44.51
N ARG A 244 1.17 -21.74 -44.11
CA ARG A 244 2.27 -22.04 -45.04
C ARG A 244 2.69 -23.53 -45.08
N ARG A 245 1.74 -24.45 -44.93
CA ARG A 245 1.91 -25.90 -45.22
C ARG A 245 0.64 -26.50 -45.83
N ARG A 246 0.17 -25.90 -46.93
CA ARG A 246 -0.66 -26.53 -47.96
C ARG A 246 -0.24 -25.90 -49.28
N GLY A 247 0.85 -26.41 -49.83
CA GLY A 247 1.46 -26.01 -51.09
C GLY A 247 2.47 -27.08 -51.43
#